data_AF-A0AAE1QCM2-F1
#
_entry.id   AF-A0AAE1QCM2-F1
#
_cell.length_a   1.000
_cell.length_b   1.000
_cell.length_c   1.000
_cell.angle_alpha   90.00
_cell.angle_beta   90.00
_cell.angle_gamma   90.00
#
_symmetry.space_group_name_H-M   'P 1'
#
loop_
_entity.id
_entity.type
_entity.pdbx_description
1 polymer ?
#
loop_
_entity_poly.entity_id
_entity_poly.type
_entity_poly.pdbx_seq_one_letter_code
_entity_poly.pdbx_strand_id
1 'polypeptide(L)'
;MLTLLTGKMSSVTPIPKTPIPQPFNDLSPVAITPLPSLLCEDFVFNWSYSQISKQLDTRQFGNIKSTSTSHCLVSFLEFIHSHLDKSNTSLALAFVDFRKALYFDLVDHTVVINKAINLGLYLSLVAWLANFLTGR
;
A
#
# COMPACT_ATOMS: atom_id res chain seq x y z
N MET A 1 -28.25 -11.59 1.69
CA MET A 1 -27.33 -12.33 2.57
C MET A 1 -25.85 -12.12 2.18
N LEU A 2 -25.46 -10.94 1.68
CA LEU A 2 -24.05 -10.59 1.42
C LEU A 2 -23.67 -9.19 1.93
N THR A 3 -24.63 -8.43 2.46
CA THR A 3 -24.44 -7.07 2.97
C THR A 3 -23.78 -7.02 4.36
N LEU A 4 -23.51 -8.17 4.99
CA LEU A 4 -22.92 -8.26 6.33
C LEU A 4 -21.39 -8.44 6.33
N LEU A 5 -20.75 -8.59 5.17
CA LEU A 5 -19.29 -8.78 5.04
C LEU A 5 -18.55 -7.51 4.60
N THR A 6 -19.22 -6.38 4.48
CA THR A 6 -18.59 -5.09 4.18
C THR A 6 -18.23 -4.39 5.49
N GLY A 7 -16.96 -4.49 5.94
CA GLY A 7 -16.18 -3.48 6.67
C GLY A 7 -16.76 -2.62 7.82
N LYS A 8 -18.02 -2.76 8.24
CA LYS A 8 -18.71 -1.82 9.14
C LYS A 8 -18.49 -2.10 10.63
N MET A 9 -17.76 -3.16 10.97
CA MET A 9 -17.46 -3.55 12.36
C MET A 9 -15.95 -3.68 12.61
N SER A 10 -15.13 -2.77 12.08
CA SER A 10 -13.73 -2.68 12.49
C SER A 10 -13.60 -1.90 13.79
N SER A 11 -13.01 -2.50 14.82
CA SER A 11 -12.69 -1.79 16.06
C SER A 11 -11.36 -1.04 15.88
N VAL A 12 -11.36 0.28 16.11
CA VAL A 12 -10.14 1.10 16.02
C VAL A 12 -9.46 1.11 17.39
N THR A 13 -8.28 0.49 17.46
CA THR A 13 -7.46 0.48 18.68
C THR A 13 -6.24 1.38 18.49
N PRO A 14 -6.00 2.37 19.38
CA PRO A 14 -4.80 3.19 19.31
C PRO A 14 -3.59 2.41 19.82
N ILE A 15 -2.53 2.32 19.01
CA ILE A 15 -1.26 1.69 19.39
C ILE A 15 -0.17 2.77 19.55
N PRO A 16 0.55 2.82 20.69
CA PRO A 16 1.68 3.72 20.87
C PRO A 16 2.80 3.48 19.86
N LYS A 17 3.27 4.55 19.21
CA LYS A 17 4.45 4.53 18.32
C LYS A 17 5.76 4.56 19.12
N THR A 18 5.73 5.11 20.33
CA THR A 18 6.89 5.31 21.20
C THR A 18 6.60 4.75 22.60
N PRO A 19 7.65 4.39 23.38
CA PRO A 19 7.48 3.89 24.74
C PRO A 19 6.80 4.88 25.70
N ILE A 20 6.90 6.20 25.40
CA ILE A 20 6.29 7.28 26.19
C ILE A 20 5.47 8.14 25.21
N PRO A 21 4.18 7.81 24.99
CA PRO A 21 3.36 8.51 24.02
C PRO A 21 2.85 9.86 24.55
N GLN A 22 3.01 10.92 23.77
CA GLN A 22 2.27 12.17 23.95
C GLN A 22 0.83 12.01 23.45
N PRO A 23 -0.17 12.61 24.11
CA PRO A 23 -1.57 12.17 24.04
C PRO A 23 -2.26 12.26 22.67
N PHE A 24 -1.71 12.98 21.68
CA PHE A 24 -2.40 13.24 20.41
C PHE A 24 -1.67 12.83 19.12
N ASN A 25 -0.34 12.70 19.10
CA ASN A 25 0.40 12.50 17.83
C ASN A 25 1.11 11.12 17.74
N ASP A 26 1.28 10.47 18.89
CA ASP A 26 2.09 9.26 19.02
C ASP A 26 1.25 7.98 19.02
N LEU A 27 -0.06 8.09 18.84
CA LEU A 27 -0.96 6.94 18.69
C LEU A 27 -1.20 6.68 17.20
N SER A 28 -1.01 5.44 16.76
CA SER A 28 -1.47 4.98 15.45
C SER A 28 -2.82 4.31 15.62
N PRO A 29 -3.91 4.82 15.01
CA PRO A 29 -5.15 4.08 14.96
C PRO A 29 -4.95 2.82 14.11
N VAL A 30 -5.24 1.65 14.67
CA VAL A 30 -5.23 0.38 13.93
C VAL A 30 -6.64 -0.18 13.93
N ALA A 31 -7.20 -0.35 12.74
CA ALA A 31 -8.47 -1.02 12.55
C ALA A 31 -8.26 -2.54 12.64
N ILE A 32 -8.92 -3.18 13.60
CA ILE A 32 -8.94 -4.63 13.72
C ILE A 32 -10.06 -5.16 12.83
N THR A 33 -9.67 -5.80 11.73
CA THR A 33 -10.58 -6.44 10.78
C THR A 33 -11.06 -7.79 11.34
N PRO A 34 -12.38 -8.08 11.35
CA PRO A 34 -12.89 -9.36 11.80
C PRO A 34 -12.43 -10.50 10.87
N LEU A 35 -12.22 -11.70 11.41
CA LEU A 35 -11.66 -12.85 10.68
C LEU A 35 -12.33 -13.15 9.32
N PRO A 36 -13.66 -13.11 9.16
CA PRO A 36 -14.29 -13.34 7.86
C PRO A 36 -13.90 -12.29 6.81
N SER A 37 -13.70 -11.04 7.22
CA SER A 37 -13.26 -9.97 6.32
C SER A 37 -11.79 -10.14 5.94
N LEU A 38 -10.94 -10.60 6.88
CA LEU A 38 -9.54 -10.90 6.59
C LEU A 38 -9.39 -12.01 5.53
N LEU A 39 -10.17 -13.08 5.65
CA LEU A 39 -10.16 -14.19 4.68
C LEU A 39 -10.65 -13.73 3.29
N CYS A 40 -11.68 -12.90 3.26
CA CYS A 40 -12.19 -12.31 2.02
C CYS A 40 -11.13 -11.41 1.37
N GLU A 41 -10.50 -10.53 2.15
CA GLU A 41 -9.44 -9.63 1.69
C GLU A 41 -8.24 -10.42 1.16
N ASP A 42 -7.81 -11.50 1.82
CA ASP A 42 -6.71 -12.35 1.35
C ASP A 42 -7.05 -13.05 0.02
N PHE A 43 -8.27 -13.57 -0.11
CA PHE A 43 -8.74 -14.16 -1.36
C PHE A 43 -8.73 -13.15 -2.52
N VAL A 44 -9.32 -11.97 -2.29
CA VAL A 44 -9.39 -10.89 -3.29
C VAL A 44 -8.00 -10.38 -3.64
N PHE A 45 -7.11 -10.25 -2.65
CA PHE A 45 -5.71 -9.88 -2.85
C PHE A 45 -4.99 -10.89 -3.75
N ASN A 46 -5.05 -12.17 -3.43
CA ASN A 46 -4.39 -13.21 -4.21
C ASN A 46 -4.90 -13.25 -5.66
N TRP A 47 -6.21 -13.10 -5.86
CA TRP A 47 -6.79 -13.03 -7.19
C TRP A 47 -6.31 -11.78 -7.95
N SER A 48 -6.38 -10.61 -7.33
CA SER A 48 -5.93 -9.34 -7.93
C SER A 48 -4.44 -9.35 -8.27
N TYR A 49 -3.60 -9.81 -7.33
CA TYR A 49 -2.15 -9.88 -7.49
C TYR A 49 -1.73 -10.79 -8.64
N SER A 50 -2.43 -11.92 -8.84
CA SER A 50 -2.16 -12.82 -9.97
C SER A 50 -2.29 -12.12 -11.33
N GLN A 51 -3.15 -11.10 -11.44
CA GLN A 51 -3.40 -10.37 -12.69
C GLN A 51 -2.42 -9.21 -12.87
N ILE A 52 -2.22 -8.42 -11.81
CA ILE A 52 -1.47 -7.16 -11.92
C ILE A 52 0.03 -7.32 -11.71
N SER A 53 0.50 -8.41 -11.09
CA SER A 53 1.90 -8.55 -10.64
C SER A 53 2.94 -8.25 -11.71
N LYS A 54 2.68 -8.64 -12.97
CA LYS A 54 3.59 -8.41 -14.10
C LYS A 54 3.66 -6.96 -14.58
N GLN A 55 2.67 -6.15 -14.21
CA GLN A 55 2.56 -4.75 -14.61
C GLN A 55 3.07 -3.78 -13.54
N LEU A 56 3.44 -4.31 -12.37
CA LEU A 56 4.03 -3.52 -11.28
C LEU A 56 5.46 -3.14 -11.65
N ASP A 57 5.90 -1.98 -11.15
CA ASP A 57 7.27 -1.50 -11.37
C ASP A 57 8.27 -2.49 -10.75
N THR A 58 9.28 -2.88 -11.51
CA THR A 58 10.34 -3.79 -11.06
C THR A 58 11.19 -3.20 -9.93
N ARG A 59 11.17 -1.86 -9.76
CA ARG A 59 11.83 -1.14 -8.66
C ARG A 59 10.89 -0.88 -7.48
N GLN A 60 9.67 -1.41 -7.49
CA GLN A 60 8.80 -1.38 -6.33
C GLN A 60 9.14 -2.54 -5.40
N PHE A 61 9.67 -2.23 -4.22
CA PHE A 61 10.07 -3.25 -3.23
C PHE A 61 9.07 -3.38 -2.07
N GLY A 62 8.21 -2.38 -1.86
CA GLY A 62 7.20 -2.37 -0.80
C GLY A 62 5.92 -3.10 -1.22
N ASN A 63 5.38 -3.91 -0.33
CA ASN A 63 4.14 -4.68 -0.52
C ASN A 63 4.15 -5.60 -1.77
N ILE A 64 5.33 -6.06 -2.20
CA ILE A 64 5.50 -7.03 -3.28
C ILE A 64 5.91 -8.38 -2.68
N LYS A 65 5.40 -9.48 -3.24
CA LYS A 65 5.78 -10.83 -2.77
C LYS A 65 7.27 -11.06 -3.07
N SER A 66 7.98 -11.66 -2.11
CA SER A 66 9.39 -12.03 -2.25
C SER A 66 10.39 -10.86 -2.38
N THR A 67 10.00 -9.65 -2.00
CA THR A 67 10.92 -8.50 -1.88
C THR A 67 11.10 -8.10 -0.42
N SER A 68 12.18 -7.37 -0.13
CA SER A 68 12.45 -6.85 1.20
C SER A 68 13.12 -5.48 1.13
N THR A 69 13.19 -4.78 2.26
CA THR A 69 13.93 -3.52 2.38
C THR A 69 15.40 -3.68 1.99
N SER A 70 15.99 -4.86 2.23
CA SER A 70 17.38 -5.16 1.81
C SER A 70 17.53 -5.12 0.29
N HIS A 71 16.59 -5.69 -0.47
CA HIS A 71 16.62 -5.62 -1.94
C HIS A 71 16.55 -4.18 -2.43
N CYS A 72 15.71 -3.35 -1.81
CA CYS A 72 15.63 -1.92 -2.10
C CYS A 72 16.98 -1.22 -1.87
N LEU A 73 17.62 -1.46 -0.72
CA LEU A 73 18.91 -0.87 -0.38
C LEU A 73 20.02 -1.32 -1.34
N VAL A 74 20.07 -2.61 -1.70
CA VAL A 74 21.06 -3.12 -2.67
C VAL A 74 20.88 -2.44 -4.02
N SER A 75 19.65 -2.40 -4.55
CA SER A 75 19.35 -1.74 -5.84
C SER A 75 19.66 -0.25 -5.80
N PHE A 76 19.41 0.42 -4.67
CA PHE A 76 19.73 1.83 -4.47
C PHE A 76 21.24 2.08 -4.43
N LEU A 77 22.02 1.23 -3.75
CA LEU A 77 23.48 1.32 -3.73
C LEU A 77 24.08 1.06 -5.11
N GLU A 78 23.59 0.07 -5.85
CA GLU A 78 23.98 -0.18 -7.24
C GLU A 78 23.71 1.04 -8.14
N PHE A 79 22.56 1.69 -7.96
CA PHE A 79 22.23 2.93 -8.67
C PHE A 79 23.23 4.05 -8.36
N ILE A 80 23.59 4.26 -7.10
CA ILE A 80 24.59 5.27 -6.72
C ILE A 80 25.95 4.93 -7.33
N HIS A 81 26.41 3.69 -7.14
CA HIS A 81 27.74 3.27 -7.56
C HIS A 81 27.92 3.40 -9.08
N SER A 82 26.95 2.91 -9.85
CA SER A 82 26.97 3.01 -11.32
C SER A 82 26.98 4.44 -11.88
N HIS A 83 26.57 5.44 -11.09
CA HIS A 83 26.63 6.86 -11.48
C HIS A 83 27.92 7.54 -11.02
N LEU A 84 28.51 7.09 -9.90
CA LEU A 84 29.79 7.60 -9.41
C LEU A 84 31.00 7.06 -10.20
N ASP A 85 30.89 5.86 -10.78
CA ASP A 85 31.95 5.26 -11.59
C ASP A 85 32.17 5.98 -12.94
N LYS A 86 31.24 6.86 -13.34
CA LYS A 86 31.35 7.67 -14.56
C LYS A 86 32.14 8.93 -14.26
N SER A 87 33.15 9.23 -15.08
CA SER A 87 33.95 10.44 -14.93
C SER A 87 33.10 11.70 -15.14
N ASN A 88 33.37 12.73 -14.32
CA ASN A 88 32.72 14.03 -14.37
C ASN A 88 31.20 14.04 -14.12
N THR A 89 30.72 13.13 -13.25
CA THR A 89 29.29 13.03 -12.89
C THR A 89 29.05 13.54 -11.47
N SER A 90 27.90 14.17 -11.24
CA SER A 90 27.44 14.58 -9.90
C SER A 90 26.04 14.02 -9.67
N LEU A 91 25.81 13.43 -8.50
CA LEU A 91 24.54 12.81 -8.14
C LEU A 91 23.88 13.61 -7.00
N ALA A 92 22.63 14.00 -7.20
CA ALA A 92 21.78 14.57 -6.17
C ALA A 92 20.60 13.62 -5.91
N LEU A 93 20.29 13.40 -4.63
CA LEU A 93 19.22 12.48 -4.21
C LEU A 93 18.15 13.28 -3.47
N ALA A 94 16.89 13.02 -3.82
CA ALA A 94 15.74 13.61 -3.15
C ALA A 94 14.87 12.48 -2.58
N PHE A 95 14.59 12.56 -1.28
CA PHE A 95 13.69 11.63 -0.61
C PHE A 95 12.35 12.32 -0.38
N VAL A 96 11.28 11.70 -0.85
CA VAL A 96 9.90 12.18 -0.69
C VAL A 96 9.15 11.16 0.14
N ASP A 97 8.60 11.60 1.26
CA ASP A 97 7.79 10.78 2.15
C ASP A 97 6.38 11.39 2.30
N PHE A 98 5.36 10.52 2.30
CA PHE A 98 3.96 10.92 2.41
C PHE A 98 3.47 10.67 3.83
N ARG A 99 2.78 11.65 4.44
CA ARG A 99 2.26 11.49 5.81
C ARG A 99 1.19 10.39 5.86
N LYS A 100 1.36 9.45 6.80
CA LYS A 100 0.57 8.22 6.96
C LYS A 100 -0.96 8.42 7.05
N ALA A 101 -1.41 9.47 7.75
CA ALA A 101 -2.84 9.79 7.89
C ALA A 101 -3.46 10.36 6.59
N LEU A 102 -2.66 10.78 5.62
CA LEU A 102 -3.16 11.37 4.37
C LEU A 102 -3.35 10.33 3.26
N TYR A 103 -2.83 9.11 3.40
CA TYR A 103 -2.88 8.14 2.29
C TYR A 103 -4.23 7.39 2.20
N PHE A 104 -4.82 7.00 3.33
CA PHE A 104 -6.12 6.30 3.30
C PHE A 104 -7.30 7.27 3.34
N ASP A 105 -7.15 8.41 4.02
CA ASP A 105 -8.25 9.36 4.23
C ASP A 105 -8.35 10.43 3.13
N LEU A 106 -7.27 10.69 2.36
CA LEU A 106 -7.21 11.79 1.38
C LEU A 106 -7.02 11.34 -0.08
N VAL A 107 -6.82 10.04 -0.33
CA VAL A 107 -6.64 9.56 -1.70
C VAL A 107 -8.00 9.53 -2.40
N ASP A 108 -8.10 10.25 -3.51
CA ASP A 108 -9.29 10.23 -4.36
C ASP A 108 -9.54 8.80 -4.87
N HIS A 109 -10.68 8.24 -4.47
CA HIS A 109 -11.10 6.88 -4.86
C HIS A 109 -11.18 6.72 -6.38
N THR A 110 -11.49 7.79 -7.11
CA THR A 110 -11.54 7.81 -8.58
C THR A 110 -10.16 7.52 -9.17
N VAL A 111 -9.10 8.09 -8.59
CA VAL A 111 -7.71 7.85 -9.03
C VAL A 111 -7.32 6.39 -8.80
N VAL A 112 -7.69 5.82 -7.66
CA VAL A 112 -7.40 4.41 -7.33
C VAL A 112 -8.13 3.46 -8.28
N ILE A 113 -9.42 3.71 -8.52
CA ILE A 113 -10.26 2.89 -9.42
C ILE A 113 -9.71 2.97 -10.85
N ASN A 114 -9.40 4.16 -11.34
CA ASN A 114 -8.82 4.33 -12.69
C ASN A 114 -7.46 3.65 -12.79
N LYS A 115 -6.62 3.72 -11.75
CA LYS A 115 -5.33 3.02 -11.72
C LYS A 115 -5.53 1.51 -11.78
N ALA A 116 -6.50 0.95 -11.04
CA ALA A 116 -6.82 -0.47 -11.07
C ALA A 116 -7.25 -0.92 -12.48
N ILE A 117 -8.12 -0.16 -13.16
CA ILE A 117 -8.53 -0.43 -14.53
C ILE A 117 -7.33 -0.40 -15.48
N ASN A 118 -6.46 0.61 -15.37
CA ASN A 118 -5.27 0.74 -16.21
C ASN A 118 -4.23 -0.36 -15.97
N LEU A 119 -4.21 -0.96 -14.77
CA LEU A 119 -3.42 -2.15 -14.44
C LEU A 119 -4.08 -3.46 -14.89
N GLY A 120 -5.18 -3.39 -15.64
CA GLY A 120 -5.84 -4.56 -16.21
C GLY A 120 -6.57 -5.44 -15.19
N LEU A 121 -7.01 -4.89 -14.05
CA LEU A 121 -7.92 -5.62 -13.16
C LEU A 121 -9.26 -5.90 -13.84
N TYR A 122 -9.82 -7.08 -13.59
CA TYR A 122 -11.15 -7.43 -14.06
C TYR A 122 -12.21 -6.47 -13.52
N LEU A 123 -13.21 -6.15 -14.34
CA LEU A 123 -14.30 -5.25 -13.97
C LEU A 123 -15.05 -5.68 -12.70
N SER A 124 -15.15 -6.99 -12.43
CA SER A 124 -15.74 -7.53 -11.20
C SER A 124 -14.93 -7.15 -9.95
N LEU A 125 -13.60 -7.23 -10.02
CA LEU A 125 -12.69 -6.82 -8.94
C LEU A 125 -12.66 -5.30 -8.79
N VAL A 126 -12.74 -4.55 -9.90
CA VAL A 126 -12.86 -3.08 -9.85
C VAL A 126 -14.18 -2.66 -9.19
N ALA A 127 -15.30 -3.31 -9.52
CA ALA A 127 -16.58 -3.05 -8.87
C ALA A 127 -16.56 -3.39 -7.38
N TRP A 128 -15.93 -4.52 -7.01
CA TRP A 128 -15.71 -4.87 -5.61
C TRP A 128 -14.86 -3.83 -4.89
N LEU A 129 -13.76 -3.39 -5.50
CA LEU A 129 -12.86 -2.36 -4.95
C LEU A 129 -13.58 -1.03 -4.75
N ALA A 130 -14.35 -0.59 -5.76
CA ALA A 130 -15.17 0.61 -5.67
C ALA A 130 -16.15 0.51 -4.49
N ASN A 131 -16.85 -0.63 -4.36
CA ASN A 131 -17.76 -0.88 -3.25
C ASN A 131 -17.05 -0.95 -1.88
N PHE A 132 -15.82 -1.47 -1.83
CA PHE A 132 -15.00 -1.56 -0.61
C PHE A 132 -14.47 -0.19 -0.14
N LEU A 133 -14.22 0.73 -1.08
CA LEU A 133 -13.79 2.09 -0.81
C LEU A 133 -14.98 3.02 -0.49
N THR A 134 -16.16 2.78 -1.07
CA THR A 134 -17.36 3.54 -0.71
C THR A 134 -17.87 3.17 0.69
N GLY A 135 -17.87 4.13 1.62
CA GLY A 135 -18.40 3.95 2.97
C GLY A 135 -17.36 3.60 4.04
N ARG A 136 -16.07 3.81 3.73
CA ARG A 136 -15.03 4.06 4.73
C ARG A 136 -14.90 5.54 5.00
#